data_AF-A0A957NAQ8-F1
#
_entry.id   AF-A0A957NAQ8-F1
#
_cell.length_a   1.000
_cell.length_b   1.000
_cell.length_c   1.000
_cell.angle_alpha   90.00
_cell.angle_beta   90.00
_cell.angle_gamma   90.00
#
_symmetry.space_group_name_H-M   'P 1'
#
loop_
_entity.id
_entity.type
_entity.pdbx_description
1 polymer ?
#
loop_
_entity_poly.entity_id
_entity_poly.type
_entity_poly.pdbx_seq_one_letter_code
_entity_poly.pdbx_strand_id
1 'polypeptide(L)'
;ATMSKHQSRLGLIQLNVNPDSGYVSTENAGGMDGNLWYILGHYLYFQLRGDVDFLAAHWPTIDKALVWLEYQDMNECGLLEVPEAADWMDLLAVRYNVLYDNALWYAAKLAHEELARALPPGTPVYLPDVDAAGVHERINLLMWIDRCWVAEHFAEHLERLQAIRLEWFMIYHNMGTISSRPFYLPWVAFREYGDWCDGLGNCLAILTGLADGHRREHILRYMKQVGMAEPYPTKAIYPPIFPGDPDWREYYRSRNLNLPHQYHNGGIWPMIGGFHVAALVAHGWQDEAERLLLSLAEANQLGDHQAWGFNEWLHGRSGHPMGFDEQAWSAAMYLYADHAVRTGELPLFDALCAAKPAAAVAAENNEFSVHAGGGPI
;
A
#
# COMPACT_ATOMS: atom_id res chain seq x y z
N ALA A 1 18.82 -13.47 5.34
CA ALA A 1 19.23 -14.71 6.05
C ALA A 1 18.05 -15.50 6.66
N THR A 2 17.36 -15.04 7.73
CA THR A 2 16.34 -15.86 8.42
C THR A 2 15.15 -16.22 7.53
N MET A 3 14.53 -15.23 6.89
CA MET A 3 13.38 -15.43 6.01
C MET A 3 13.75 -16.30 4.80
N SER A 4 14.92 -16.06 4.20
CA SER A 4 15.47 -16.81 3.07
C SER A 4 15.59 -18.31 3.36
N LYS A 5 15.98 -18.69 4.60
CA LYS A 5 16.11 -20.09 5.03
C LYS A 5 14.76 -20.83 5.12
N HIS A 6 13.67 -20.10 5.31
CA HIS A 6 12.32 -20.65 5.46
C HIS A 6 11.45 -20.41 4.21
N GLN A 7 12.04 -19.89 3.13
CA GLN A 7 11.33 -19.75 1.85
C GLN A 7 10.84 -21.13 1.40
N SER A 8 9.57 -21.21 1.04
CA SER A 8 8.96 -22.47 0.62
C SER A 8 9.60 -22.98 -0.67
N ARG A 9 9.36 -24.27 -0.97
CA ARG A 9 9.79 -24.87 -2.24
C ARG A 9 9.29 -24.07 -3.46
N LEU A 10 8.14 -23.42 -3.38
CA LEU A 10 7.55 -22.65 -4.48
C LEU A 10 7.94 -21.16 -4.49
N GLY A 11 8.59 -20.65 -3.44
CA GLY A 11 9.06 -19.25 -3.39
C GLY A 11 8.32 -18.35 -2.40
N LEU A 12 7.28 -18.85 -1.72
CA LEU A 12 6.61 -18.14 -0.62
C LEU A 12 7.59 -17.82 0.51
N ILE A 13 7.66 -16.55 0.88
CA ILE A 13 8.26 -16.05 2.10
C ILE A 13 7.20 -16.12 3.20
N GLN A 14 7.53 -16.77 4.31
CA GLN A 14 6.60 -16.96 5.41
C GLN A 14 6.26 -15.63 6.08
N LEU A 15 5.04 -15.47 6.60
CA LEU A 15 4.65 -14.26 7.32
C LEU A 15 5.42 -14.10 8.65
N ASN A 16 5.50 -15.17 9.43
CA ASN A 16 6.06 -15.16 10.77
C ASN A 16 6.95 -16.37 11.01
N VAL A 17 8.21 -16.12 11.37
CA VAL A 17 9.19 -17.15 11.72
C VAL A 17 9.77 -16.84 13.08
N ASN A 18 9.63 -17.75 14.04
CA ASN A 18 10.36 -17.66 15.29
C ASN A 18 11.85 -17.98 15.04
N PRO A 19 12.78 -17.03 15.29
CA PRO A 19 14.19 -17.22 14.94
C PRO A 19 14.90 -18.27 15.81
N ASP A 20 14.41 -18.53 17.02
CA ASP A 20 15.04 -19.45 17.99
C ASP A 20 14.60 -20.89 17.75
N SER A 21 13.30 -21.11 17.51
CA SER A 21 12.74 -22.44 17.30
C SER A 21 12.63 -22.85 15.83
N GLY A 22 12.72 -21.90 14.90
CA GLY A 22 12.42 -22.12 13.48
C GLY A 22 10.93 -22.38 13.21
N TYR A 23 10.05 -22.16 14.19
CA TYR A 23 8.61 -22.34 14.04
C TYR A 23 8.05 -21.31 13.05
N VAL A 24 7.32 -21.80 12.05
CA VAL A 24 6.57 -20.99 11.09
C VAL A 24 5.11 -20.95 11.56
N SER A 25 4.61 -19.76 11.86
CA SER A 25 3.20 -19.60 12.26
C SER A 25 2.26 -19.78 11.07
N THR A 26 1.11 -20.40 11.34
CA THR A 26 -0.01 -20.55 10.40
C THR A 26 -1.31 -20.02 11.00
N GLU A 27 -1.22 -19.05 11.92
CA GLU A 27 -2.38 -18.46 12.59
C GLU A 27 -3.25 -17.63 11.63
N ASN A 28 -2.64 -17.07 10.59
CA ASN A 28 -3.30 -16.31 9.53
C ASN A 28 -3.54 -17.18 8.28
N ALA A 29 -4.40 -16.70 7.37
CA ALA A 29 -4.73 -17.40 6.12
C ALA A 29 -3.56 -17.51 5.11
N GLY A 30 -2.40 -16.95 5.46
CA GLY A 30 -1.29 -16.67 4.54
C GLY A 30 -1.37 -15.23 4.04
N GLY A 31 -0.33 -14.75 3.37
CA GLY A 31 -0.34 -13.40 2.80
C GLY A 31 0.69 -13.22 1.70
N MET A 32 0.46 -12.26 0.82
CA MET A 32 1.31 -11.99 -0.35
C MET A 32 2.38 -10.93 -0.07
N ASP A 33 2.07 -10.01 0.84
CA ASP A 33 2.92 -8.88 1.19
C ASP A 33 4.24 -9.27 1.85
N GLY A 34 4.34 -10.45 2.45
CA GLY A 34 5.60 -11.03 2.89
C GLY A 34 6.64 -11.14 1.78
N ASN A 35 6.27 -11.59 0.57
CA ASN A 35 7.17 -11.63 -0.58
C ASN A 35 7.51 -10.23 -1.09
N LEU A 36 6.52 -9.34 -1.12
CA LEU A 36 6.65 -7.96 -1.59
C LEU A 36 7.65 -7.19 -0.71
N TRP A 37 7.42 -7.16 0.60
CA TRP A 37 8.33 -6.53 1.57
C TRP A 37 9.69 -7.22 1.64
N TYR A 38 9.79 -8.52 1.38
CA TYR A 38 11.08 -9.21 1.31
C TYR A 38 11.98 -8.66 0.19
N ILE A 39 11.41 -8.42 -1.00
CA ILE A 39 12.13 -7.83 -2.14
C ILE A 39 12.51 -6.37 -1.81
N LEU A 40 11.55 -5.58 -1.33
CA LEU A 40 11.77 -4.18 -0.97
C LEU A 40 12.81 -4.00 0.15
N GLY A 41 12.83 -4.91 1.13
CA GLY A 41 13.82 -4.91 2.20
C GLY A 41 15.25 -5.19 1.69
N HIS A 42 15.41 -6.08 0.71
CA HIS A 42 16.71 -6.29 0.07
C HIS A 42 17.13 -5.09 -0.77
N TYR A 43 16.18 -4.44 -1.44
CA TYR A 43 16.45 -3.22 -2.19
C TYR A 43 16.88 -2.08 -1.28
N LEU A 44 16.18 -1.83 -0.17
CA LEU A 44 16.60 -0.85 0.84
C LEU A 44 18.01 -1.15 1.36
N TYR A 45 18.28 -2.40 1.72
CA TYR A 45 19.61 -2.81 2.17
C TYR A 45 20.69 -2.52 1.12
N PHE A 46 20.43 -2.87 -0.14
CA PHE A 46 21.35 -2.60 -1.23
C PHE A 46 21.59 -1.09 -1.43
N GLN A 47 20.54 -0.26 -1.42
CA GLN A 47 20.67 1.19 -1.54
C GLN A 47 21.50 1.80 -0.42
N LEU A 48 21.38 1.28 0.81
CA LEU A 48 22.13 1.78 1.96
C LEU A 48 23.59 1.31 2.02
N ARG A 49 23.91 0.15 1.43
CA ARG A 49 25.20 -0.53 1.64
C ARG A 49 26.03 -0.73 0.38
N GLY A 50 25.40 -0.75 -0.80
CA GLY A 50 26.03 -1.10 -2.07
C GLY A 50 26.62 -2.52 -2.10
N ASP A 51 26.15 -3.41 -1.21
CA ASP A 51 26.74 -4.74 -1.02
C ASP A 51 26.27 -5.73 -2.10
N VAL A 52 26.98 -5.72 -3.24
CA VAL A 52 26.70 -6.58 -4.39
C VAL A 52 26.92 -8.07 -4.05
N ASP A 53 27.87 -8.40 -3.18
CA ASP A 53 28.14 -9.78 -2.78
C ASP A 53 26.96 -10.35 -1.98
N PHE A 54 26.42 -9.55 -1.05
CA PHE A 54 25.21 -9.93 -0.32
C PHE A 54 24.01 -10.10 -1.25
N LEU A 55 23.84 -9.19 -2.21
CA LEU A 55 22.79 -9.27 -3.22
C LEU A 55 22.93 -10.55 -4.05
N ALA A 56 24.11 -10.82 -4.62
CA ALA A 56 24.35 -12.01 -5.43
C ALA A 56 24.11 -13.31 -4.64
N ALA A 57 24.49 -13.34 -3.36
CA ALA A 57 24.26 -14.49 -2.48
C ALA A 57 22.77 -14.74 -2.19
N HIS A 58 21.95 -13.69 -2.13
CA HIS A 58 20.51 -13.79 -1.84
C HIS A 58 19.63 -13.80 -3.09
N TRP A 59 20.18 -13.44 -4.26
CA TRP A 59 19.46 -13.33 -5.51
C TRP A 59 18.57 -14.51 -5.85
N PRO A 60 19.01 -15.79 -5.71
CA PRO A 60 18.13 -16.93 -6.02
C PRO A 60 16.83 -16.95 -5.22
N THR A 61 16.84 -16.41 -4.00
CA THR A 61 15.63 -16.32 -3.15
C THR A 61 14.78 -15.09 -3.47
N ILE A 62 15.41 -13.97 -3.83
CA ILE A 62 14.74 -12.73 -4.26
C ILE A 62 14.00 -12.99 -5.58
N ASP A 63 14.70 -13.54 -6.57
CA ASP A 63 14.18 -13.83 -7.90
C ASP A 63 13.02 -14.84 -7.83
N LYS A 64 13.18 -15.87 -7.00
CA LYS A 64 12.12 -16.86 -6.76
C LYS A 64 10.92 -16.30 -5.99
N ALA A 65 11.11 -15.30 -5.14
CA ALA A 65 10.01 -14.63 -4.46
C ALA A 65 9.15 -13.83 -5.46
N LEU A 66 9.79 -13.20 -6.46
CA LEU A 66 9.11 -12.53 -7.57
C LEU A 66 8.33 -13.54 -8.43
N VAL A 67 8.95 -14.67 -8.80
CA VAL A 67 8.27 -15.74 -9.56
C VAL A 67 7.03 -16.26 -8.82
N TRP A 68 7.11 -16.41 -7.50
CA TRP A 68 5.95 -16.85 -6.72
C TRP A 68 4.80 -15.83 -6.77
N LEU A 69 5.11 -14.52 -6.74
CA LEU A 69 4.13 -13.45 -6.89
C LEU A 69 3.51 -13.44 -8.29
N GLU A 70 4.30 -13.67 -9.35
CA GLU A 70 3.77 -13.74 -10.72
C GLU A 70 2.70 -14.84 -10.85
N TYR A 71 2.86 -15.98 -10.15
CA TYR A 71 1.83 -17.02 -10.14
C TYR A 71 0.52 -16.64 -9.42
N GLN A 72 0.46 -15.47 -8.77
CA GLN A 72 -0.78 -14.93 -8.19
C GLN A 72 -1.55 -14.03 -9.18
N ASP A 73 -0.98 -13.73 -10.34
CA ASP A 73 -1.71 -13.17 -11.50
C ASP A 73 -2.36 -14.32 -12.28
N MET A 74 -3.44 -14.87 -11.72
CA MET A 74 -4.14 -16.05 -12.21
C MET A 74 -4.81 -15.79 -13.58
N ASN A 75 -5.21 -14.56 -13.85
CA ASN A 75 -5.93 -14.20 -15.08
C ASN A 75 -5.01 -13.60 -16.16
N GLU A 76 -3.71 -13.49 -15.88
CA GLU A 76 -2.65 -12.90 -16.71
C GLU A 76 -2.93 -11.44 -17.09
N CYS A 77 -3.51 -10.66 -16.17
CA CYS A 77 -3.80 -9.25 -16.37
C CYS A 77 -2.63 -8.33 -16.03
N GLY A 78 -1.59 -8.84 -15.35
CA GLY A 78 -0.42 -8.11 -14.85
C GLY A 78 -0.56 -7.59 -13.41
N LEU A 79 -1.70 -7.81 -12.76
CA LEU A 79 -1.96 -7.43 -11.37
C LEU A 79 -2.14 -8.67 -10.49
N LEU A 80 -1.85 -8.56 -9.20
CA LEU A 80 -2.02 -9.66 -8.26
C LEU A 80 -3.50 -9.86 -7.94
N GLU A 81 -3.97 -11.11 -7.94
CA GLU A 81 -5.26 -11.51 -7.37
C GLU A 81 -5.10 -12.00 -5.93
N VAL A 82 -5.37 -11.13 -4.97
CA VAL A 82 -5.19 -11.35 -3.54
C VAL A 82 -6.45 -11.98 -2.93
N PRO A 83 -6.36 -13.12 -2.23
CA PRO A 83 -7.46 -13.68 -1.45
C PRO A 83 -7.90 -12.77 -0.31
N GLU A 84 -9.10 -13.02 0.19
CA GLU A 84 -9.58 -12.32 1.38
C GLU A 84 -8.65 -12.57 2.58
N ALA A 85 -8.32 -11.50 3.31
CA ALA A 85 -7.43 -11.53 4.47
C ALA A 85 -6.01 -12.05 4.18
N ALA A 86 -5.48 -11.83 2.97
CA ALA A 86 -4.17 -12.30 2.53
C ALA A 86 -3.10 -11.19 2.43
N ASP A 87 -3.18 -10.20 3.30
CA ASP A 87 -2.24 -9.09 3.45
C ASP A 87 -2.18 -8.64 4.92
N TRP A 88 -1.65 -7.44 5.19
CA TRP A 88 -1.63 -6.87 6.54
C TRP A 88 -3.02 -6.75 7.18
N MET A 89 -4.08 -6.58 6.38
CA MET A 89 -5.46 -6.60 6.84
C MET A 89 -5.99 -8.04 6.90
N ASP A 90 -5.28 -8.89 7.65
CA ASP A 90 -5.49 -10.35 7.78
C ASP A 90 -6.84 -10.79 8.39
N LEU A 91 -7.79 -9.85 8.54
CA LEU A 91 -9.17 -10.03 8.99
C LEU A 91 -10.14 -9.01 8.34
N LEU A 92 -9.87 -8.54 7.12
CA LEU A 92 -10.75 -7.64 6.35
C LEU A 92 -11.07 -8.18 4.95
N ALA A 93 -12.17 -7.69 4.37
CA ALA A 93 -12.77 -8.16 3.12
C ALA A 93 -12.12 -7.58 1.85
N VAL A 94 -10.80 -7.43 1.85
CA VAL A 94 -10.02 -7.15 0.62
C VAL A 94 -10.11 -8.36 -0.31
N ARG A 95 -10.09 -8.19 -1.64
CA ARG A 95 -10.11 -9.32 -2.59
C ARG A 95 -9.73 -8.94 -4.01
N TYR A 96 -9.17 -9.90 -4.74
CA TYR A 96 -8.80 -9.79 -6.14
C TYR A 96 -7.70 -8.72 -6.35
N ASN A 97 -7.87 -7.72 -7.22
CA ASN A 97 -6.84 -6.70 -7.40
C ASN A 97 -6.91 -5.67 -6.26
N VAL A 98 -6.16 -5.92 -5.18
CA VAL A 98 -6.09 -5.09 -3.97
C VAL A 98 -5.02 -4.00 -4.12
N LEU A 99 -5.34 -2.78 -3.70
CA LEU A 99 -4.48 -1.61 -3.90
C LEU A 99 -3.18 -1.71 -3.12
N TYR A 100 -3.25 -2.09 -1.84
CA TYR A 100 -2.09 -2.23 -0.98
C TYR A 100 -1.04 -3.16 -1.61
N ASP A 101 -1.45 -4.39 -1.96
CA ASP A 101 -0.56 -5.37 -2.58
C ASP A 101 -0.06 -4.92 -3.94
N ASN A 102 -0.91 -4.31 -4.78
CA ASN A 102 -0.51 -3.92 -6.13
C ASN A 102 0.38 -2.66 -6.16
N ALA A 103 0.23 -1.74 -5.21
CA ALA A 103 1.17 -0.63 -5.02
C ALA A 103 2.56 -1.16 -4.61
N LEU A 104 2.60 -2.14 -3.70
CA LEU A 104 3.81 -2.84 -3.34
C LEU A 104 4.35 -3.71 -4.49
N TRP A 105 3.48 -4.27 -5.34
CA TRP A 105 3.86 -5.07 -6.50
C TRP A 105 4.60 -4.26 -7.54
N TYR A 106 4.08 -3.08 -7.85
CA TYR A 106 4.77 -2.09 -8.67
C TYR A 106 6.16 -1.77 -8.09
N ALA A 107 6.23 -1.44 -6.81
CA ALA A 107 7.49 -1.13 -6.14
C ALA A 107 8.46 -2.32 -6.14
N ALA A 108 7.97 -3.54 -5.92
CA ALA A 108 8.78 -4.75 -5.87
C ALA A 108 9.33 -5.14 -7.25
N LYS A 109 8.54 -5.02 -8.33
CA LYS A 109 9.04 -5.19 -9.70
C LYS A 109 10.13 -4.16 -10.01
N LEU A 110 9.90 -2.89 -9.67
CA LEU A 110 10.88 -1.83 -9.91
C LEU A 110 12.19 -2.08 -9.14
N ALA A 111 12.09 -2.43 -7.86
CA ALA A 111 13.20 -2.80 -7.03
C ALA A 111 13.94 -4.03 -7.58
N HIS A 112 13.24 -5.05 -8.05
CA HIS A 112 13.83 -6.25 -8.65
C HIS A 112 14.61 -5.90 -9.93
N GLU A 113 14.05 -5.08 -10.82
CA GLU A 113 14.73 -4.61 -12.03
C GLU A 113 16.04 -3.85 -11.70
N GLU A 114 15.99 -2.95 -10.71
CA GLU A 114 17.16 -2.20 -10.25
C GLU A 114 18.23 -3.10 -9.63
N LEU A 115 17.82 -4.06 -8.80
CA LEU A 115 18.72 -5.06 -8.23
C LEU A 115 19.35 -5.94 -9.31
N ALA A 116 18.56 -6.36 -10.31
CA ALA A 116 19.04 -7.16 -11.42
C ALA A 116 20.13 -6.45 -12.23
N ARG A 117 20.02 -5.13 -12.42
CA ARG A 117 21.03 -4.30 -13.10
C ARG A 117 22.37 -4.25 -12.35
N ALA A 118 22.35 -4.41 -11.04
CA ALA A 118 23.55 -4.40 -10.20
C ALA A 118 24.27 -5.76 -10.13
N LEU A 119 23.65 -6.84 -10.62
CA LEU A 119 24.23 -8.19 -10.55
C LEU A 119 25.37 -8.39 -11.56
N PRO A 120 26.30 -9.32 -11.28
CA PRO A 120 27.30 -9.73 -12.25
C PRO A 120 26.67 -10.18 -13.59
N PRO A 121 27.28 -9.84 -14.74
CA PRO A 121 26.81 -10.30 -16.04
C PRO A 121 26.68 -11.82 -16.12
N GLY A 122 25.56 -12.30 -16.68
CA GLY A 122 25.28 -13.73 -16.83
C GLY A 122 24.58 -14.38 -15.62
N THR A 123 24.33 -13.63 -14.54
CA THR A 123 23.41 -14.06 -13.48
C THR A 123 22.02 -14.31 -14.09
N PRO A 124 21.40 -15.48 -13.88
CA PRO A 124 20.01 -15.71 -14.29
C PRO A 124 19.07 -14.75 -13.57
N VAL A 125 18.17 -14.13 -14.32
CA VAL A 125 17.17 -13.18 -13.84
C VAL A 125 15.83 -13.61 -14.44
N TYR A 126 14.81 -13.77 -13.60
CA TYR A 126 13.46 -13.92 -14.09
C TYR A 126 12.96 -12.60 -14.68
N LEU A 127 12.42 -12.67 -15.89
CA LEU A 127 11.84 -11.51 -16.58
C LEU A 127 10.33 -11.73 -16.70
N PRO A 128 9.51 -10.95 -15.99
CA PRO A 128 8.07 -11.04 -16.11
C PRO A 128 7.59 -10.49 -17.46
N ASP A 129 6.42 -10.94 -17.92
CA ASP A 129 5.82 -10.47 -19.16
C ASP A 129 5.32 -9.01 -19.04
N VAL A 130 4.87 -8.64 -17.83
CA VAL A 130 4.51 -7.27 -17.47
C VAL A 130 5.57 -6.71 -16.52
N ASP A 131 6.24 -5.66 -16.97
CA ASP A 131 7.28 -4.95 -16.21
C ASP A 131 6.66 -3.94 -15.21
N ALA A 132 7.51 -3.24 -14.45
CA ALA A 132 7.04 -2.25 -13.48
C ALA A 132 6.20 -1.12 -14.14
N ALA A 133 6.54 -0.70 -15.36
CA ALA A 133 5.80 0.33 -16.08
C ALA A 133 4.38 -0.15 -16.45
N GLY A 134 4.26 -1.39 -16.91
CA GLY A 134 2.99 -2.02 -17.23
C GLY A 134 2.08 -2.20 -16.01
N VAL A 135 2.63 -2.53 -14.84
CA VAL A 135 1.87 -2.58 -13.58
C VAL A 135 1.39 -1.17 -13.18
N HIS A 136 2.28 -0.18 -13.23
CA HIS A 136 1.94 1.22 -12.92
C HIS A 136 0.79 1.74 -13.80
N GLU A 137 0.84 1.47 -15.11
CA GLU A 137 -0.23 1.84 -16.04
C GLU A 137 -1.56 1.18 -15.66
N ARG A 138 -1.55 -0.12 -15.39
CA ARG A 138 -2.76 -0.91 -15.08
C ARG A 138 -3.46 -0.44 -13.82
N ILE A 139 -2.72 -0.19 -12.75
CA ILE A 139 -3.30 0.31 -11.50
C ILE A 139 -3.94 1.69 -11.72
N ASN A 140 -3.25 2.58 -12.43
CA ASN A 140 -3.77 3.91 -12.74
C ASN A 140 -4.98 3.91 -13.68
N LEU A 141 -5.08 2.93 -14.59
CA LEU A 141 -6.24 2.77 -15.46
C LEU A 141 -7.44 2.15 -14.73
N LEU A 142 -7.21 1.18 -13.85
CA LEU A 142 -8.27 0.38 -13.25
C LEU A 142 -8.80 0.97 -11.93
N MET A 143 -7.89 1.42 -11.06
CA MET A 143 -8.18 1.68 -9.65
C MET A 143 -8.33 3.16 -9.34
N TRP A 144 -7.87 4.06 -10.21
CA TRP A 144 -8.14 5.50 -10.11
C TRP A 144 -9.39 5.84 -10.92
N ILE A 145 -10.52 6.07 -10.23
CA ILE A 145 -11.78 6.38 -10.90
C ILE A 145 -11.89 7.89 -11.09
N ASP A 146 -11.61 8.33 -12.31
CA ASP A 146 -11.88 9.70 -12.74
C ASP A 146 -13.00 9.74 -13.77
N ARG A 147 -14.13 10.34 -13.37
CA ARG A 147 -15.23 10.63 -14.28
C ARG A 147 -14.84 11.83 -15.14
N CYS A 148 -14.37 11.55 -16.35
CA CYS A 148 -14.15 12.58 -17.34
C CYS A 148 -15.47 13.02 -18.00
N TRP A 149 -15.77 14.32 -17.97
CA TRP A 149 -16.91 14.90 -18.69
C TRP A 149 -16.67 15.07 -20.19
N VAL A 150 -15.43 14.86 -20.65
CA VAL A 150 -15.05 14.86 -22.06
C VAL A 150 -15.23 13.45 -22.62
N ALA A 151 -16.21 13.28 -23.52
CA ALA A 151 -16.60 11.97 -24.03
C ALA A 151 -15.45 11.25 -24.76
N GLU A 152 -14.60 12.00 -25.49
CA GLU A 152 -13.46 11.43 -26.18
C GLU A 152 -12.44 10.81 -25.22
N HIS A 153 -12.11 11.51 -24.12
CA HIS A 153 -11.15 11.00 -23.13
C HIS A 153 -11.68 9.76 -22.40
N PHE A 154 -12.97 9.75 -22.06
CA PHE A 154 -13.59 8.58 -21.44
C PHE A 154 -13.61 7.38 -22.39
N ALA A 155 -13.87 7.60 -23.68
CA ALA A 155 -13.81 6.56 -24.69
C ALA A 155 -12.39 6.00 -24.87
N GLU A 156 -11.37 6.86 -24.94
CA GLU A 156 -9.96 6.45 -25.04
C GLU A 156 -9.54 5.60 -23.82
N HIS A 157 -9.93 6.01 -22.61
CA HIS A 157 -9.67 5.25 -21.39
C HIS A 157 -10.29 3.86 -21.44
N LEU A 158 -11.55 3.76 -21.88
CA LEU A 158 -12.26 2.50 -22.05
C LEU A 158 -11.62 1.61 -23.14
N GLU A 159 -11.16 2.18 -24.25
CA GLU A 159 -10.45 1.44 -25.31
C GLU A 159 -9.14 0.84 -24.79
N ARG A 160 -8.37 1.60 -23.98
CA ARG A 160 -7.15 1.08 -23.33
C ARG A 160 -7.45 -0.06 -22.36
N LEU A 161 -8.47 0.10 -21.52
CA LEU A 161 -8.93 -0.99 -20.65
C LEU A 161 -9.33 -2.22 -21.46
N GLN A 162 -10.10 -2.05 -22.54
CA GLN A 162 -10.51 -3.15 -23.40
C GLN A 162 -9.33 -3.87 -24.07
N ALA A 163 -8.31 -3.11 -24.51
CA ALA A 163 -7.11 -3.66 -25.14
C ALA A 163 -6.27 -4.50 -24.16
N ILE A 164 -6.21 -4.12 -22.89
CA ILE A 164 -5.55 -4.90 -21.84
C ILE A 164 -6.45 -6.07 -21.42
N ARG A 165 -7.69 -5.77 -21.03
CA ARG A 165 -8.66 -6.74 -20.54
C ARG A 165 -10.10 -6.25 -20.77
N LEU A 166 -10.82 -6.93 -21.66
CA LEU A 166 -12.26 -6.68 -21.90
C LEU A 166 -13.11 -6.73 -20.62
N GLU A 167 -12.69 -7.52 -19.64
CA GLU A 167 -13.37 -7.61 -18.35
C GLU A 167 -13.37 -6.27 -17.60
N TRP A 168 -12.23 -5.59 -17.55
CA TRP A 168 -12.07 -4.28 -16.91
C TRP A 168 -12.90 -3.20 -17.57
N PHE A 169 -13.04 -3.22 -18.90
CA PHE A 169 -13.95 -2.32 -19.61
C PHE A 169 -15.36 -2.38 -19.03
N MET A 170 -15.88 -3.59 -18.77
CA MET A 170 -17.26 -3.77 -18.32
C MET A 170 -17.47 -3.26 -16.89
N ILE A 171 -16.53 -3.50 -15.97
CA ILE A 171 -16.66 -3.00 -14.60
C ILE A 171 -16.39 -1.50 -14.53
N TYR A 172 -15.38 -0.98 -15.24
CA TYR A 172 -15.07 0.46 -15.27
C TYR A 172 -16.21 1.27 -15.87
N HIS A 173 -16.88 0.75 -16.91
CA HIS A 173 -18.08 1.41 -17.45
C HIS A 173 -19.19 1.57 -16.38
N ASN A 174 -19.35 0.59 -15.49
CA ASN A 174 -20.32 0.67 -14.39
C ASN A 174 -19.87 1.63 -13.28
N MET A 175 -18.57 1.72 -13.00
CA MET A 175 -17.98 2.57 -11.96
C MET A 175 -17.89 4.04 -12.39
N GLY A 176 -17.19 4.30 -13.50
CA GLY A 176 -16.77 5.63 -13.95
C GLY A 176 -17.87 6.51 -14.54
N THR A 177 -19.07 5.96 -14.78
CA THR A 177 -20.22 6.73 -15.27
C THR A 177 -20.94 7.51 -14.16
N ILE A 178 -20.78 7.10 -12.90
CA ILE A 178 -21.54 7.67 -11.77
C ILE A 178 -20.79 8.85 -11.15
N SER A 179 -19.57 8.65 -10.65
CA SER A 179 -18.79 9.70 -9.97
C SER A 179 -17.31 9.36 -9.88
N SER A 180 -16.45 10.38 -9.85
CA SER A 180 -15.02 10.22 -9.53
C SER A 180 -14.84 9.77 -8.08
N ARG A 181 -13.66 9.22 -7.77
CA ARG A 181 -13.18 9.02 -6.40
C ARG A 181 -11.92 9.84 -6.18
N PRO A 182 -11.77 10.51 -5.03
CA PRO A 182 -10.57 11.29 -4.72
C PRO A 182 -9.43 10.41 -4.20
N PHE A 183 -9.52 9.10 -4.36
CA PHE A 183 -8.56 8.10 -3.91
C PHE A 183 -8.61 6.87 -4.84
N TYR A 184 -7.58 6.04 -4.80
CA TYR A 184 -7.61 4.73 -5.47
C TYR A 184 -8.55 3.80 -4.72
N LEU A 185 -9.39 3.07 -5.47
CA LEU A 185 -10.24 2.02 -4.91
C LEU A 185 -9.40 1.02 -4.11
N PRO A 186 -9.90 0.48 -2.99
CA PRO A 186 -9.13 -0.42 -2.14
C PRO A 186 -8.96 -1.79 -2.81
N TRP A 187 -9.92 -2.20 -3.64
CA TRP A 187 -9.84 -3.39 -4.46
C TRP A 187 -10.84 -3.34 -5.63
N VAL A 188 -10.53 -4.06 -6.71
CA VAL A 188 -11.42 -4.28 -7.86
C VAL A 188 -11.48 -5.78 -8.18
N ALA A 189 -12.67 -6.32 -8.40
CA ALA A 189 -12.93 -7.70 -8.81
C ALA A 189 -13.84 -7.74 -10.04
N PHE A 190 -14.19 -8.95 -10.50
CA PHE A 190 -14.92 -9.19 -11.75
C PHE A 190 -16.15 -8.29 -12.02
N ARG A 191 -17.00 -8.06 -11.00
CA ARG A 191 -18.23 -7.25 -11.13
C ARG A 191 -18.51 -6.39 -9.91
N GLU A 192 -17.55 -6.34 -9.00
CA GLU A 192 -17.67 -5.71 -7.70
C GLU A 192 -16.37 -4.96 -7.44
N TYR A 193 -16.45 -3.94 -6.61
CA TYR A 193 -15.32 -3.12 -6.21
C TYR A 193 -15.57 -2.60 -4.80
N GLY A 194 -14.50 -2.32 -4.08
CA GLY A 194 -14.59 -1.67 -2.78
C GLY A 194 -14.81 -0.18 -2.97
N ASP A 195 -15.59 0.44 -2.09
CA ASP A 195 -15.88 1.88 -2.14
C ASP A 195 -15.60 2.56 -0.80
N TRP A 196 -14.38 2.37 -0.31
CA TRP A 196 -13.84 2.97 0.91
C TRP A 196 -12.35 3.26 0.70
N CYS A 197 -11.85 4.32 1.34
CA CYS A 197 -10.45 4.71 1.27
C CYS A 197 -9.61 3.78 2.14
N ASP A 198 -8.71 2.99 1.55
CA ASP A 198 -7.62 2.31 2.24
C ASP A 198 -6.53 3.34 2.57
N GLY A 199 -6.35 3.62 3.87
CA GLY A 199 -5.39 4.62 4.35
C GLY A 199 -3.94 4.23 4.05
N LEU A 200 -3.57 2.97 4.25
CA LEU A 200 -2.19 2.53 4.01
C LEU A 200 -1.93 2.36 2.51
N GLY A 201 -2.84 1.72 1.78
CA GLY A 201 -2.73 1.54 0.33
C GLY A 201 -2.58 2.85 -0.42
N ASN A 202 -3.37 3.88 -0.09
CA ASN A 202 -3.24 5.20 -0.72
C ASN A 202 -1.97 5.96 -0.29
N CYS A 203 -1.51 5.83 0.97
CA CYS A 203 -0.21 6.40 1.38
C CYS A 203 0.94 5.74 0.61
N LEU A 204 0.92 4.41 0.44
CA LEU A 204 1.91 3.69 -0.35
C LEU A 204 1.83 4.04 -1.84
N ALA A 205 0.65 4.29 -2.40
CA ALA A 205 0.54 4.78 -3.77
C ALA A 205 1.28 6.12 -3.97
N ILE A 206 1.22 7.02 -2.97
CA ILE A 206 2.00 8.27 -2.98
C ILE A 206 3.50 7.97 -2.86
N LEU A 207 3.89 7.20 -1.84
CA LEU A 207 5.30 6.97 -1.49
C LEU A 207 6.07 6.16 -2.53
N THR A 208 5.41 5.25 -3.23
CA THR A 208 6.03 4.47 -4.32
C THR A 208 6.10 5.24 -5.63
N GLY A 209 5.49 6.43 -5.71
CA GLY A 209 5.40 7.22 -6.94
C GLY A 209 4.37 6.70 -7.93
N LEU A 210 3.44 5.82 -7.51
CA LEU A 210 2.31 5.37 -8.33
C LEU A 210 1.31 6.52 -8.58
N ALA A 211 1.04 7.31 -7.55
CA ALA A 211 0.24 8.52 -7.62
C ALA A 211 1.09 9.69 -8.15
N ASP A 212 0.62 10.33 -9.22
CA ASP A 212 1.21 11.59 -9.70
C ASP A 212 0.80 12.79 -8.82
N GLY A 213 1.26 13.99 -9.17
CA GLY A 213 0.98 15.22 -8.45
C GLY A 213 -0.50 15.50 -8.21
N HIS A 214 -1.31 15.27 -9.23
CA HIS A 214 -2.76 15.47 -9.17
C HIS A 214 -3.43 14.46 -8.25
N ARG A 215 -3.10 13.17 -8.36
CA ARG A 215 -3.69 12.11 -7.54
C ARG A 215 -3.31 12.24 -6.06
N ARG A 216 -2.03 12.50 -5.75
CA ARG A 216 -1.57 12.66 -4.35
C ARG A 216 -2.24 13.84 -3.64
N GLU A 217 -2.44 14.96 -4.35
CA GLU A 217 -3.16 16.13 -3.84
C GLU A 217 -4.61 15.76 -3.46
N HIS A 218 -5.32 15.05 -4.33
CA HIS A 218 -6.71 14.63 -4.09
C HIS A 218 -6.83 13.67 -2.91
N ILE A 219 -5.94 12.68 -2.84
CA ILE A 219 -5.88 11.69 -1.75
C ILE A 219 -5.70 12.41 -0.41
N LEU A 220 -4.65 13.23 -0.28
CA LEU A 220 -4.33 13.90 0.98
C LEU A 220 -5.40 14.91 1.40
N ARG A 221 -5.99 15.65 0.43
CA ARG A 221 -7.13 16.53 0.71
C ARG A 221 -8.34 15.75 1.21
N TYR A 222 -8.67 14.63 0.59
CA TYR A 222 -9.79 13.79 1.03
C TYR A 222 -9.56 13.25 2.43
N MET A 223 -8.39 12.65 2.69
CA MET A 223 -8.02 12.11 4.01
C MET A 223 -8.13 13.17 5.10
N LYS A 224 -7.67 14.41 4.82
CA LYS A 224 -7.82 15.56 5.71
C LYS A 224 -9.29 15.98 5.88
N GLN A 225 -10.05 16.09 4.80
CA GLN A 225 -11.44 16.55 4.81
C GLN A 225 -12.36 15.63 5.62
N VAL A 226 -12.16 14.31 5.53
CA VAL A 226 -12.98 13.33 6.25
C VAL A 226 -12.46 13.01 7.65
N GLY A 227 -11.36 13.67 8.06
CA GLY A 227 -10.77 13.49 9.38
C GLY A 227 -10.22 12.08 9.61
N MET A 228 -9.55 11.48 8.62
CA MET A 228 -8.93 10.15 8.79
C MET A 228 -7.90 10.14 9.92
N ALA A 229 -7.28 11.28 10.21
CA ALA A 229 -6.30 11.45 11.29
C ALA A 229 -6.90 11.92 12.63
N GLU A 230 -8.22 11.96 12.79
CA GLU A 230 -8.86 12.43 14.02
C GLU A 230 -9.44 11.27 14.86
N PRO A 231 -9.20 11.17 16.17
CA PRO A 231 -8.40 12.08 16.99
C PRO A 231 -6.87 11.89 16.84
N TYR A 232 -6.43 10.80 16.22
CA TYR A 232 -5.02 10.49 16.00
C TYR A 232 -4.77 9.88 14.61
N PRO A 233 -3.56 10.04 14.04
CA PRO A 233 -3.20 9.47 12.75
C PRO A 233 -2.88 7.96 12.84
N THR A 234 -3.34 7.12 11.92
CA THR A 234 -4.40 7.34 10.92
C THR A 234 -5.33 6.12 10.90
N LYS A 235 -6.62 6.33 10.64
CA LYS A 235 -7.58 5.24 10.43
C LYS A 235 -7.12 4.31 9.30
N ALA A 236 -7.24 3.00 9.52
CA ALA A 236 -6.96 1.96 8.54
C ALA A 236 -7.80 2.15 7.26
N ILE A 237 -9.11 2.36 7.43
CA ILE A 237 -10.04 2.62 6.33
C ILE A 237 -11.02 3.74 6.68
N TYR A 238 -11.59 4.37 5.65
CA TYR A 238 -12.72 5.30 5.81
C TYR A 238 -13.69 5.27 4.61
N PRO A 239 -15.02 5.24 4.83
CA PRO A 239 -15.69 5.00 6.10
C PRO A 239 -15.46 3.56 6.59
N PRO A 240 -15.71 3.24 7.87
CA PRO A 240 -15.76 1.84 8.29
C PRO A 240 -16.95 1.14 7.62
N ILE A 241 -16.82 -0.18 7.47
CA ILE A 241 -17.82 -1.09 6.91
C ILE A 241 -18.83 -1.44 8.01
N PHE A 242 -20.10 -1.16 7.77
CA PHE A 242 -21.21 -1.41 8.70
C PHE A 242 -21.96 -2.71 8.37
N PRO A 243 -22.64 -3.33 9.35
CA PRO A 243 -23.54 -4.44 9.09
C PRO A 243 -24.59 -4.08 8.02
N GLY A 244 -24.64 -4.87 6.95
CA GLY A 244 -25.51 -4.63 5.80
C GLY A 244 -24.79 -4.05 4.58
N ASP A 245 -23.57 -3.54 4.73
CA ASP A 245 -22.74 -3.14 3.61
C ASP A 245 -22.27 -4.37 2.81
N PRO A 246 -22.04 -4.26 1.49
CA PRO A 246 -21.60 -5.39 0.65
C PRO A 246 -20.29 -6.06 1.12
N ASP A 247 -19.40 -5.28 1.72
CA ASP A 247 -18.11 -5.77 2.25
C ASP A 247 -18.18 -6.26 3.69
N TRP A 248 -19.36 -6.21 4.33
CA TRP A 248 -19.50 -6.77 5.67
C TRP A 248 -19.29 -8.29 5.65
N ARG A 249 -18.59 -8.80 6.67
CA ARG A 249 -18.41 -10.23 6.91
C ARG A 249 -18.83 -10.57 8.32
N GLU A 250 -19.54 -11.69 8.50
CA GLU A 250 -19.99 -12.10 9.84
C GLU A 250 -18.82 -12.37 10.81
N TYR A 251 -17.66 -12.79 10.30
CA TYR A 251 -16.48 -13.00 11.15
C TYR A 251 -15.90 -11.69 11.71
N TYR A 252 -16.33 -10.51 11.26
CA TYR A 252 -15.94 -9.24 11.91
C TYR A 252 -16.42 -9.16 13.37
N ARG A 253 -17.46 -9.93 13.71
CA ARG A 253 -17.93 -10.11 15.09
C ARG A 253 -17.02 -11.00 15.93
N SER A 254 -16.11 -11.74 15.30
CA SER A 254 -15.14 -12.58 16.01
C SER A 254 -14.31 -11.71 16.93
N ARG A 255 -14.36 -12.02 18.24
CA ARG A 255 -13.72 -11.23 19.32
C ARG A 255 -14.11 -9.75 19.33
N ASN A 256 -15.16 -9.36 18.62
CA ASN A 256 -15.56 -7.97 18.36
C ASN A 256 -14.45 -7.09 17.77
N LEU A 257 -13.49 -7.69 17.06
CA LEU A 257 -12.26 -7.00 16.65
C LEU A 257 -12.46 -6.03 15.48
N ASN A 258 -13.29 -6.39 14.48
CA ASN A 258 -13.53 -5.60 13.26
C ASN A 258 -14.94 -5.00 13.18
N LEU A 259 -15.55 -4.67 14.32
CA LEU A 259 -16.75 -3.82 14.31
C LEU A 259 -16.39 -2.40 13.82
N PRO A 260 -17.36 -1.57 13.40
CA PRO A 260 -17.06 -0.22 12.91
C PRO A 260 -16.21 0.60 13.89
N HIS A 261 -15.15 1.22 13.36
CA HIS A 261 -14.13 1.98 14.09
C HIS A 261 -13.16 1.14 14.94
N GLN A 262 -13.04 -0.15 14.68
CA GLN A 262 -12.12 -1.04 15.40
C GLN A 262 -11.16 -1.76 14.45
N TYR A 263 -9.94 -2.00 14.93
CA TYR A 263 -8.88 -2.77 14.25
C TYR A 263 -8.72 -2.39 12.76
N HIS A 264 -8.83 -3.31 11.83
CA HIS A 264 -8.76 -3.04 10.39
C HIS A 264 -9.97 -2.24 9.88
N ASN A 265 -11.15 -2.41 10.50
CA ASN A 265 -12.39 -1.74 10.13
C ASN A 265 -12.49 -0.31 10.71
N GLY A 266 -11.52 0.53 10.36
CA GLY A 266 -11.49 1.96 10.68
C GLY A 266 -10.95 2.26 12.07
N GLY A 267 -10.24 1.32 12.71
CA GLY A 267 -9.35 1.61 13.83
C GLY A 267 -8.17 2.47 13.40
N ILE A 268 -7.59 3.23 14.32
CA ILE A 268 -6.40 4.06 14.09
C ILE A 268 -5.16 3.21 14.35
N TRP A 269 -4.21 3.21 13.42
CA TRP A 269 -2.94 2.50 13.56
C TRP A 269 -1.78 3.50 13.55
N PRO A 270 -0.99 3.62 14.63
CA PRO A 270 0.17 4.50 14.65
C PRO A 270 1.18 4.18 13.54
N MET A 271 1.31 2.90 13.18
CA MET A 271 2.09 2.44 12.03
C MET A 271 1.67 3.16 10.72
N ILE A 272 0.38 3.20 10.41
CA ILE A 272 -0.16 3.91 9.24
C ILE A 272 -0.01 5.43 9.42
N GLY A 273 -0.12 5.92 10.66
CA GLY A 273 0.15 7.31 10.98
C GLY A 273 1.53 7.78 10.52
N GLY A 274 2.56 6.95 10.70
CA GLY A 274 3.91 7.27 10.20
C GLY A 274 4.01 7.30 8.67
N PHE A 275 3.33 6.38 7.97
CA PHE A 275 3.25 6.41 6.50
C PHE A 275 2.49 7.64 5.99
N HIS A 276 1.45 8.08 6.69
CA HIS A 276 0.71 9.29 6.34
C HIS A 276 1.56 10.55 6.51
N VAL A 277 2.34 10.65 7.59
CA VAL A 277 3.33 11.74 7.76
C VAL A 277 4.34 11.73 6.60
N ALA A 278 4.90 10.56 6.26
CA ALA A 278 5.82 10.43 5.14
C ALA A 278 5.19 10.85 3.80
N ALA A 279 3.92 10.49 3.55
CA ALA A 279 3.20 10.89 2.34
C ALA A 279 2.99 12.42 2.26
N LEU A 280 2.75 13.09 3.40
CA LEU A 280 2.68 14.55 3.46
C LEU A 280 4.03 15.20 3.13
N VAL A 281 5.15 14.64 3.64
CA VAL A 281 6.51 15.09 3.30
C VAL A 281 6.78 14.90 1.80
N ALA A 282 6.47 13.72 1.24
CA ALA A 282 6.63 13.42 -0.19
C ALA A 282 5.84 14.38 -1.10
N HIS A 283 4.73 14.90 -0.60
CA HIS A 283 3.90 15.87 -1.30
C HIS A 283 4.33 17.33 -1.10
N GLY A 284 5.15 17.60 -0.09
CA GLY A 284 5.63 18.95 0.26
C GLY A 284 4.71 19.72 1.21
N TRP A 285 3.77 19.05 1.90
CA TRP A 285 2.92 19.66 2.94
C TRP A 285 3.59 19.62 4.32
N GLN A 286 4.73 20.30 4.43
CA GLN A 286 5.60 20.24 5.61
C GLN A 286 4.89 20.62 6.92
N ASP A 287 4.17 21.75 6.93
CA ASP A 287 3.45 22.22 8.13
C ASP A 287 2.42 21.20 8.63
N GLU A 288 1.73 20.52 7.71
CA GLU A 288 0.77 19.48 8.05
C GLU A 288 1.46 18.21 8.55
N ALA A 289 2.59 17.84 7.93
CA ALA A 289 3.41 16.70 8.35
C ALA A 289 3.93 16.89 9.79
N GLU A 290 4.41 18.08 10.14
CA GLU A 290 4.86 18.42 11.49
C GLU A 290 3.71 18.34 12.51
N ARG A 291 2.54 18.90 12.18
CA ARG A 291 1.35 18.80 13.03
C ARG A 291 0.95 17.35 13.26
N LEU A 292 0.94 16.54 12.20
CA LEU A 292 0.53 15.15 12.25
C LEU A 292 1.55 14.29 13.02
N LEU A 293 2.85 14.57 12.90
CA LEU A 293 3.91 13.92 13.67
C LEU A 293 3.73 14.14 15.18
N LEU A 294 3.39 15.36 15.61
CA LEU A 294 3.10 15.64 17.02
C LEU A 294 1.89 14.84 17.52
N SER A 295 0.80 14.80 16.74
CA SER A 295 -0.37 13.98 17.06
C SER A 295 -0.05 12.49 17.10
N LEU A 296 0.83 12.00 16.21
CA LEU A 296 1.33 10.63 16.25
C LEU A 296 2.16 10.34 17.51
N ALA A 297 2.97 11.31 17.97
CA ALA A 297 3.71 11.20 19.23
C ALA A 297 2.75 11.06 20.42
N GLU A 298 1.68 11.86 20.46
CA GLU A 298 0.63 11.78 21.48
C GLU A 298 -0.06 10.41 21.46
N ALA A 299 -0.40 9.88 20.28
CA ALA A 299 -0.99 8.56 20.12
C ALA A 299 -0.06 7.44 20.65
N ASN A 300 1.23 7.52 20.33
CA ASN A 300 2.23 6.58 20.82
C ASN A 300 2.52 6.72 22.32
N GLN A 301 2.31 7.91 22.89
CA GLN A 301 2.47 8.16 24.31
C GLN A 301 1.38 7.49 25.15
N LEU A 302 0.19 7.25 24.58
CA LEU A 302 -0.88 6.52 25.26
C LEU A 302 -0.39 5.12 25.65
N GLY A 303 -0.77 4.66 26.84
CA GLY A 303 -0.48 3.32 27.30
C GLY A 303 -1.21 3.03 28.61
N ASP A 304 -1.63 1.78 28.79
CA ASP A 304 -2.41 1.35 29.95
C ASP A 304 -1.54 1.19 31.20
N HIS A 305 -0.28 0.74 31.01
CA HIS A 305 0.65 0.44 32.10
C HIS A 305 1.75 1.49 32.28
N GLN A 306 2.19 2.13 31.18
CA GLN A 306 3.24 3.15 31.18
C GLN A 306 3.00 4.17 30.07
N ALA A 307 3.58 5.36 30.23
CA ALA A 307 3.67 6.31 29.12
C ALA A 307 4.56 5.74 28.01
N TRP A 308 4.29 6.13 26.76
CA TRP A 308 4.95 5.57 25.58
C TRP A 308 4.64 4.08 25.39
N GLY A 309 3.34 3.76 25.37
CA GLY A 309 2.88 2.39 25.18
C GLY A 309 3.12 1.85 23.78
N PHE A 310 3.23 2.70 22.74
CA PHE A 310 3.36 2.26 21.35
C PHE A 310 2.35 1.16 20.98
N ASN A 311 1.08 1.43 21.28
CA ASN A 311 0.00 0.46 21.11
C ASN A 311 -0.12 0.01 19.65
N GLU A 312 -0.63 -1.20 19.50
CA GLU A 312 -0.95 -1.83 18.22
C GLU A 312 -1.91 -0.98 17.39
N TRP A 313 -3.04 -0.60 17.99
CA TRP A 313 -4.07 0.22 17.37
C TRP A 313 -4.88 0.97 18.42
N LEU A 314 -5.67 1.95 17.99
CA LEU A 314 -6.54 2.75 18.82
C LEU A 314 -7.96 2.71 18.24
N HIS A 315 -8.99 2.79 19.08
CA HIS A 315 -10.36 2.86 18.61
C HIS A 315 -10.60 4.13 17.77
N GLY A 316 -11.08 3.98 16.53
CA GLY A 316 -11.07 5.02 15.50
C GLY A 316 -11.90 6.26 15.76
N ARG A 317 -12.81 6.22 16.76
CA ARG A 317 -13.60 7.41 17.18
C ARG A 317 -13.14 8.03 18.49
N SER A 318 -12.79 7.20 19.47
CA SER A 318 -12.47 7.66 20.82
C SER A 318 -10.99 7.89 21.02
N GLY A 319 -10.14 7.31 20.17
CA GLY A 319 -8.68 7.33 20.36
C GLY A 319 -8.22 6.53 21.57
N HIS A 320 -9.06 5.65 22.12
CA HIS A 320 -8.66 4.80 23.24
C HIS A 320 -7.65 3.75 22.74
N PRO A 321 -6.51 3.54 23.42
CA PRO A 321 -5.58 2.47 23.07
C PRO A 321 -6.25 1.11 23.15
N MET A 322 -5.91 0.23 22.21
CA MET A 322 -6.45 -1.12 22.07
C MET A 322 -5.33 -2.05 21.59
N GLY A 323 -5.57 -3.36 21.63
CA GLY A 323 -4.57 -4.35 21.22
C GLY A 323 -3.43 -4.45 22.24
N PHE A 324 -2.26 -4.88 21.78
CA PHE A 324 -1.07 -5.01 22.62
C PHE A 324 -0.22 -3.73 22.65
N ASP A 325 0.51 -3.52 23.75
CA ASP A 325 1.53 -2.49 23.88
C ASP A 325 2.86 -2.95 23.24
N GLU A 326 3.84 -2.04 23.23
CA GLU A 326 5.22 -2.24 22.82
C GLU A 326 5.38 -2.76 21.38
N GLN A 327 4.51 -2.31 20.46
CA GLN A 327 4.54 -2.76 19.08
C GLN A 327 5.68 -2.11 18.29
N ALA A 328 6.58 -2.96 17.80
CA ALA A 328 7.77 -2.53 17.07
C ALA A 328 7.43 -1.71 15.82
N TRP A 329 6.34 -2.02 15.12
CA TRP A 329 5.92 -1.25 13.94
C TRP A 329 5.46 0.18 14.26
N SER A 330 4.87 0.39 15.45
CA SER A 330 4.36 1.70 15.87
C SER A 330 5.55 2.60 16.23
N ALA A 331 6.53 2.04 16.95
CA ALA A 331 7.78 2.72 17.23
C ALA A 331 8.61 2.98 15.96
N ALA A 332 8.77 1.98 15.08
CA ALA A 332 9.58 2.09 13.87
C ALA A 332 9.01 3.16 12.92
N MET A 333 7.70 3.17 12.70
CA MET A 333 7.10 4.16 11.81
C MET A 333 7.04 5.57 12.41
N TYR A 334 7.03 5.71 13.74
CA TYR A 334 7.25 7.01 14.36
C TYR A 334 8.67 7.54 14.09
N LEU A 335 9.70 6.69 14.25
CA LEU A 335 11.08 7.07 13.96
C LEU A 335 11.28 7.40 12.47
N TYR A 336 10.64 6.65 11.58
CA TYR A 336 10.65 6.92 10.14
C TYR A 336 10.02 8.29 9.85
N ALA A 337 8.85 8.56 10.41
CA ALA A 337 8.13 9.83 10.24
C ALA A 337 8.91 11.03 10.78
N ASP A 338 9.51 10.90 11.96
CA ASP A 338 10.38 11.92 12.55
C ASP A 338 11.62 12.18 11.68
N HIS A 339 12.26 11.12 11.15
CA HIS A 339 13.34 11.27 10.19
C HIS A 339 12.88 12.03 8.95
N ALA A 340 11.79 11.59 8.32
CA ALA A 340 11.23 12.21 7.11
C ALA A 340 10.95 13.72 7.30
N VAL A 341 10.31 14.09 8.41
CA VAL A 341 10.02 15.50 8.71
C VAL A 341 11.30 16.31 8.92
N ARG A 342 12.30 15.76 9.61
CA ARG A 342 13.56 16.48 9.93
C ARG A 342 14.50 16.62 8.74
N THR A 343 14.57 15.64 7.86
CA THR A 343 15.55 15.60 6.77
C THR A 343 14.95 15.87 5.40
N GLY A 344 13.64 15.64 5.23
CA GLY A 344 12.99 15.58 3.93
C GLY A 344 13.33 14.31 3.14
N GLU A 345 14.09 13.37 3.72
CA GLU A 345 14.50 12.12 3.09
C GLU A 345 13.51 10.99 3.43
N LEU A 346 13.20 10.18 2.43
CA LEU A 346 12.32 9.02 2.53
C LEU A 346 13.10 7.77 2.12
N PRO A 347 13.89 7.16 3.04
CA PRO A 347 14.62 5.93 2.74
C PRO A 347 13.69 4.87 2.14
N LEU A 348 14.19 4.11 1.16
CA LEU A 348 13.43 3.24 0.23
C LEU A 348 12.65 4.02 -0.84
N PHE A 349 11.76 4.92 -0.43
CA PHE A 349 10.81 5.56 -1.34
C PHE A 349 11.44 6.57 -2.30
N ASP A 350 12.45 7.33 -1.86
CA ASP A 350 13.20 8.24 -2.74
C ASP A 350 13.92 7.45 -3.85
N ALA A 351 14.49 6.29 -3.52
CA ALA A 351 15.15 5.43 -4.50
C ALA A 351 14.15 4.83 -5.50
N LEU A 352 12.97 4.39 -5.02
CA LEU A 352 11.89 3.94 -5.89
C LEU A 352 11.39 5.05 -6.82
N CYS A 353 11.17 6.26 -6.30
CA CYS A 353 10.74 7.41 -7.09
C CYS A 353 11.81 7.81 -8.13
N ALA A 354 13.09 7.76 -7.76
CA ALA A 354 14.20 8.02 -8.68
C ALA A 354 14.30 6.96 -9.79
N ALA A 355 13.95 5.71 -9.51
CA ALA A 355 13.92 4.63 -10.47
C ALA A 355 12.65 4.61 -11.35
N LYS A 356 11.65 5.46 -11.07
CA LYS A 356 10.34 5.47 -11.74
C LYS A 356 10.49 5.40 -13.27
N PRO A 357 9.75 4.51 -13.97
CA PRO A 357 9.87 4.36 -15.41
C PRO A 357 9.64 5.66 -16.19
N ALA A 358 10.47 5.93 -17.21
CA ALA A 358 10.41 7.17 -17.98
C ALA A 358 9.03 7.43 -18.62
N ALA A 359 8.34 6.37 -19.08
CA ALA A 359 6.98 6.48 -19.61
C ALA A 359 5.96 6.91 -18.54
N ALA A 360 6.13 6.46 -17.29
CA ALA A 360 5.28 6.87 -16.18
C ALA A 360 5.53 8.33 -15.79
N VAL A 361 6.80 8.77 -15.77
CA VAL A 361 7.16 10.18 -15.53
C VAL A 361 6.58 11.10 -16.60
N ALA A 362 6.68 10.70 -17.88
CA ALA A 362 6.16 11.49 -19.01
C ALA A 362 4.63 11.64 -19.00
N ALA A 363 3.91 10.73 -18.34
CA ALA A 363 2.46 10.72 -18.24
C ALA A 363 1.92 11.43 -16.98
N GLU A 364 2.80 11.93 -16.10
CA GLU A 364 2.36 12.58 -14.86
C GLU A 364 1.59 13.87 -15.10
N ASN A 365 0.48 14.03 -14.39
CA ASN A 365 -0.13 15.33 -14.18
C ASN A 365 0.30 15.91 -12.84
N ASN A 366 1.05 17.01 -12.87
CA ASN A 366 1.52 17.72 -11.69
C ASN A 366 0.84 19.09 -11.48
N GLU A 367 -0.19 19.40 -12.27
CA GLU A 367 -0.95 20.64 -12.15
C GLU A 367 -2.08 20.52 -11.11
N PHE A 368 -2.17 21.52 -10.23
CA PHE A 368 -3.21 21.63 -9.22
C PHE A 368 -3.73 23.07 -9.12
N SER A 369 -5.05 23.22 -9.13
CA SER A 369 -5.73 24.50 -8.91
C SER A 369 -6.27 24.56 -7.49
N VAL A 370 -5.64 25.37 -6.63
CA VAL A 370 -6.16 25.66 -5.29
C VAL A 370 -7.27 26.71 -5.43
N HIS A 371 -8.51 26.25 -5.54
CA HIS A 371 -9.67 27.15 -5.44
C HIS A 371 -10.03 27.36 -3.97
N ALA A 372 -10.13 28.63 -3.56
CA ALA A 372 -10.70 28.99 -2.28
C ALA A 372 -12.22 28.72 -2.30
N GLY A 373 -12.61 27.47 -2.03
CA GLY A 373 -14.00 27.03 -1.90
C GLY A 373 -14.37 25.87 -2.80
N GLY A 374 -14.52 24.69 -2.20
CA GLY A 374 -15.45 23.63 -2.63
C GLY A 374 -15.27 23.02 -4.02
N GLY A 375 -14.44 21.97 -4.10
CA GLY A 375 -14.53 20.89 -5.09
C GLY A 375 -14.03 21.20 -6.52
N PRO A 376 -13.38 20.25 -7.20
CA PRO A 376 -13.19 20.35 -8.65
C PRO A 376 -14.56 20.27 -9.35
N ILE A 377 -14.74 21.07 -10.41
CA ILE A 377 -15.96 21.13 -11.24
C ILE A 377 -16.14 19.83 -12.02
#